data_AF-A0A6A3I477-F1
#
_entry.id   AF-A0A6A3I477-F1
#
_cell.length_a   1.000
_cell.length_b   1.000
_cell.length_c   1.000
_cell.angle_alpha   90.00
_cell.angle_beta   90.00
_cell.angle_gamma   90.00
#
_symmetry.space_group_name_H-M   'P 1'
#
loop_
_entity.id
_entity.type
_entity.pdbx_description
1 polymer ?
#
loop_
_entity_poly.entity_id
_entity_poly.type
_entity_poly.pdbx_seq_one_letter_code
_entity_poly.pdbx_strand_id
1 'polypeptide(L)'
;MARRRDVDADDIGLVEGELDTNDLEAAGCVVCALDARRPRLPTAPQVQLPALGAHVHSVTALVADAHTLLHENQELRAQYELVSAQNAGLAAHASVLHDSNLAILHRAREGYRAGMVQLEQALLSRERVERDYADLEGRVADFRARADRTEAAETLLRVERDSSAEQYRDLQAQLQAAQDQTADYAAQLARAAATPSPSSAPLARLFAAQGERDDARAERDDLRVALAAARAALSPVQARADAAEAERDRVRQQVATAEQQRGDALAERDRVTRLLVVAEQALVKPWLSLEQQRDAAVAERDRARQAVAPLEQQRDAAVAERDQARLALTAQRQRRVLVAEELRVTRLSLSQRRAESEAAQNLNVPLQDDLRRANALLVAHAEELRRGATRIHELDESVATATTLRVAAESEMARAQAGELGAASRAAQYRAG
;
A
#
# COMPACT_ATOMS: atom_id res chain seq x y z
N MET A 1 -26.35 -3.32 20.34
CA MET A 1 -27.02 -3.12 19.02
C MET A 1 -27.49 -1.69 18.96
N ALA A 2 -26.79 -0.80 18.24
CA ALA A 2 -27.29 0.54 17.95
C ALA A 2 -28.08 0.49 16.63
N ARG A 3 -29.23 1.17 16.57
CA ARG A 3 -30.07 1.19 15.37
C ARG A 3 -29.36 1.97 14.27
N ARG A 4 -29.25 1.40 13.07
CA ARG A 4 -29.03 2.23 11.88
C ARG A 4 -30.26 3.11 11.74
N ARG A 5 -30.06 4.41 11.49
CA ARG A 5 -31.03 5.19 10.76
C ARG A 5 -30.71 4.92 9.30
N ASP A 6 -31.62 4.25 8.62
CA ASP A 6 -31.63 4.32 7.17
C ASP A 6 -31.95 5.78 6.83
N VAL A 7 -31.15 6.37 5.93
CA VAL A 7 -31.42 7.69 5.38
C VAL A 7 -32.32 7.42 4.18
N ASP A 8 -33.56 7.89 4.23
CA ASP A 8 -34.51 7.69 3.15
C ASP A 8 -33.99 8.37 1.87
N ALA A 9 -34.27 7.77 0.71
CA ALA A 9 -33.74 8.25 -0.56
C ALA A 9 -34.28 9.65 -0.95
N ASP A 10 -35.35 10.08 -0.28
CA ASP A 10 -36.06 11.34 -0.50
C ASP A 10 -35.34 12.56 0.14
N ASP A 11 -34.38 12.34 1.05
CA ASP A 11 -33.58 13.41 1.70
C ASP A 11 -32.49 14.02 0.77
N ILE A 12 -32.26 13.45 -0.42
CA ILE A 12 -31.34 14.02 -1.41
C ILE A 12 -32.06 15.16 -2.15
N GLY A 13 -32.05 16.34 -1.54
CA GLY A 13 -32.59 17.56 -2.14
C GLY A 13 -32.05 17.81 -3.54
N LEU A 14 -32.89 17.56 -4.54
CA LEU A 14 -32.58 17.79 -5.94
C LEU A 14 -32.34 19.29 -6.14
N VAL A 15 -31.19 19.66 -6.69
CA VAL A 15 -31.04 20.96 -7.33
C VAL A 15 -31.78 20.88 -8.65
N GLU A 16 -33.07 21.16 -8.59
CA GLU A 16 -33.94 21.31 -9.75
C GLU A 16 -33.43 22.49 -10.57
N GLY A 17 -32.63 22.19 -11.59
CA GLY A 17 -32.40 23.10 -12.69
C GLY A 17 -33.67 23.17 -13.51
N GLU A 18 -34.62 23.99 -13.03
CA GLU A 18 -35.96 24.20 -13.60
C GLU A 18 -35.89 24.30 -15.14
N LEU A 19 -36.32 23.23 -15.79
CA LEU A 19 -36.89 23.33 -17.12
C LEU A 19 -38.38 23.55 -16.89
N ASP A 20 -38.90 24.65 -17.44
CA ASP A 20 -40.33 24.95 -17.37
C ASP A 20 -41.09 23.98 -18.29
N THR A 21 -41.35 22.77 -17.79
CA THR A 21 -41.99 21.68 -18.54
C THR A 21 -43.52 21.80 -18.56
N ASN A 22 -44.09 22.91 -18.10
CA ASN A 22 -45.54 23.10 -18.01
C ASN A 22 -46.24 23.12 -19.39
N ASP A 23 -45.52 23.44 -20.47
CA ASP A 23 -46.00 23.35 -21.85
C ASP A 23 -45.97 21.92 -22.45
N LEU A 24 -45.41 20.94 -21.71
CA LEU A 24 -45.11 19.59 -22.19
C LEU A 24 -45.56 18.52 -21.19
N GLU A 25 -46.87 18.49 -20.88
CA GLU A 25 -47.50 17.30 -20.30
C GLU A 25 -47.26 16.04 -21.17
N ALA A 26 -47.35 14.86 -20.56
CA ALA A 26 -47.15 13.57 -21.23
C ALA A 26 -48.19 13.24 -22.34
N ALA A 27 -49.11 14.17 -22.65
CA ALA A 27 -50.10 14.08 -23.72
C ALA A 27 -49.61 14.64 -25.08
N GLY A 28 -48.43 15.29 -25.12
CA GLY A 28 -47.90 15.97 -26.31
C GLY A 28 -48.16 17.47 -26.30
N CYS A 29 -47.56 18.19 -27.25
CA CYS A 29 -47.52 19.65 -27.19
C CYS A 29 -48.89 20.32 -27.47
N VAL A 30 -49.33 21.15 -26.52
CA VAL A 30 -50.62 21.86 -26.56
C VAL A 30 -50.72 22.80 -27.77
N VAL A 31 -49.64 23.50 -28.15
CA VAL A 31 -49.62 24.38 -29.33
C VAL A 31 -49.86 23.57 -30.61
N CYS A 32 -49.12 22.47 -30.79
CA CYS A 32 -49.30 21.56 -31.92
C CYS A 32 -50.69 20.89 -31.97
N ALA A 33 -51.38 20.75 -30.83
CA ALA A 33 -52.75 20.26 -30.75
C ALA A 33 -53.80 21.34 -31.08
N LEU A 34 -53.58 22.60 -30.67
CA LEU A 34 -54.47 23.72 -30.93
C LEU A 34 -54.38 24.22 -32.39
N ASP A 35 -53.17 24.35 -32.93
CA ASP A 35 -52.90 24.82 -34.30
C ASP A 35 -53.13 23.73 -35.36
N ALA A 36 -53.66 22.56 -34.99
CA ALA A 36 -54.00 21.46 -35.90
C ALA A 36 -55.07 21.82 -36.96
N ARG A 37 -55.62 23.03 -36.94
CA ARG A 37 -56.59 23.54 -37.91
C ARG A 37 -55.87 24.22 -39.08
N ARG A 38 -55.71 23.48 -40.20
CA ARG A 38 -55.20 24.06 -41.46
C ARG A 38 -55.99 25.33 -41.83
N PRO A 39 -55.35 26.51 -41.94
CA PRO A 39 -56.02 27.74 -42.36
C PRO A 39 -56.51 27.63 -43.80
N ARG A 40 -57.55 28.39 -44.12
CA ARG A 40 -58.06 28.58 -45.47
C ARG A 40 -58.47 30.03 -45.65
N LEU A 41 -57.99 30.66 -46.72
CA LEU A 41 -58.47 31.96 -47.16
C LEU A 41 -59.70 31.79 -48.07
N PRO A 42 -60.59 32.79 -48.19
CA PRO A 42 -61.78 32.73 -49.03
C PRO A 42 -61.48 32.40 -50.50
N THR A 43 -62.34 31.58 -51.14
CA THR A 43 -61.98 30.88 -52.38
C THR A 43 -62.41 31.56 -53.70
N ALA A 44 -63.36 32.49 -53.68
CA ALA A 44 -63.77 33.28 -54.85
C ALA A 44 -64.19 34.71 -54.41
N PRO A 45 -64.06 35.75 -55.26
CA PRO A 45 -64.77 37.02 -55.04
C PRO A 45 -66.27 36.82 -55.28
N GLN A 46 -67.13 37.57 -54.58
CA GLN A 46 -68.59 37.47 -54.77
C GLN A 46 -69.10 38.27 -55.98
N VAL A 47 -68.28 39.21 -56.49
CA VAL A 47 -68.64 40.16 -57.53
C VAL A 47 -67.87 39.89 -58.82
N GLN A 48 -68.56 39.96 -59.96
CA GLN A 48 -67.96 39.86 -61.29
C GLN A 48 -68.09 41.20 -62.02
N LEU A 49 -66.97 41.81 -62.40
CA LEU A 49 -66.96 43.09 -63.10
C LEU A 49 -67.36 42.95 -64.58
N PRO A 50 -68.05 43.95 -65.16
CA PRO A 50 -68.22 44.03 -66.60
C PRO A 50 -66.86 44.08 -67.33
N ALA A 51 -66.78 43.44 -68.50
CA ALA A 51 -65.59 43.52 -69.34
C ALA A 51 -65.29 44.98 -69.75
N LEU A 52 -64.00 45.31 -69.92
CA LEU A 52 -63.59 46.67 -70.28
C LEU A 52 -64.20 47.11 -71.62
N GLY A 53 -65.01 48.17 -71.61
CA GLY A 53 -65.75 48.64 -72.78
C GLY A 53 -67.14 48.01 -72.99
N ALA A 54 -67.59 47.11 -72.10
CA ALA A 54 -68.98 46.68 -72.07
C ALA A 54 -69.90 47.81 -71.56
N HIS A 55 -71.17 47.82 -72.00
CA HIS A 55 -72.11 48.86 -71.62
C HIS A 55 -72.50 48.77 -70.13
N VAL A 56 -72.20 49.83 -69.37
CA VAL A 56 -72.50 49.93 -67.94
C VAL A 56 -73.95 50.37 -67.75
N HIS A 57 -74.83 49.40 -67.47
CA HIS A 57 -76.26 49.60 -67.30
C HIS A 57 -76.65 50.45 -66.07
N SER A 58 -75.75 50.57 -65.08
CA SER A 58 -75.91 51.50 -63.95
C SER A 58 -74.56 51.82 -63.31
N VAL A 59 -74.26 53.11 -63.15
CA VAL A 59 -73.07 53.56 -62.40
C VAL A 59 -73.23 53.29 -60.91
N THR A 60 -74.45 53.34 -60.33
CA THR A 60 -74.63 53.06 -58.90
C THR A 60 -74.40 51.60 -58.54
N ALA A 61 -74.68 50.66 -59.47
CA ALA A 61 -74.32 49.26 -59.32
C ALA A 61 -72.79 49.10 -59.33
N LEU A 62 -72.11 49.65 -60.35
CA LEU A 62 -70.65 49.61 -60.47
C LEU A 62 -69.92 50.27 -59.28
N VAL A 63 -70.51 51.31 -58.69
CA VAL A 63 -70.03 51.92 -57.43
C VAL A 63 -70.15 50.92 -56.26
N ALA A 64 -71.28 50.22 -56.12
CA ALA A 64 -71.46 49.22 -55.07
C ALA A 64 -70.50 48.03 -55.25
N ASP A 65 -70.37 47.52 -56.47
CA ASP A 65 -69.44 46.45 -56.86
C ASP A 65 -67.99 46.79 -56.48
N ALA A 66 -67.55 48.02 -56.78
CA ALA A 66 -66.22 48.51 -56.41
C ALA A 66 -66.00 48.60 -54.89
N HIS A 67 -67.02 48.99 -54.11
CA HIS A 67 -66.94 49.01 -52.64
C HIS A 67 -66.90 47.59 -52.05
N THR A 68 -67.65 46.64 -52.62
CA THR A 68 -67.61 45.23 -52.20
C THR A 68 -66.24 44.63 -52.44
N LEU A 69 -65.64 44.82 -53.62
CA LEU A 69 -64.28 44.34 -53.91
C LEU A 69 -63.20 44.98 -53.02
N LEU A 70 -63.35 46.26 -52.67
CA LEU A 70 -62.50 46.93 -51.68
C LEU A 70 -62.61 46.30 -50.29
N HIS A 71 -63.82 45.95 -49.84
CA HIS A 71 -64.05 45.26 -48.58
C HIS A 71 -63.47 43.83 -48.59
N GLU A 72 -63.72 43.05 -49.65
CA GLU A 72 -63.17 41.70 -49.80
C GLU A 72 -61.63 41.70 -49.80
N ASN A 73 -61.00 42.70 -50.41
CA ASN A 73 -59.55 42.88 -50.41
C ASN A 73 -59.01 43.23 -49.00
N GLN A 74 -59.69 44.11 -48.26
CA GLN A 74 -59.33 44.46 -46.88
C GLN A 74 -59.48 43.27 -45.92
N GLU A 75 -60.58 42.53 -46.01
CA GLU A 75 -60.83 41.34 -45.20
C GLU A 75 -59.79 40.23 -45.50
N LEU A 76 -59.50 39.98 -46.78
CA LEU A 76 -58.47 39.03 -47.19
C LEU A 76 -57.08 39.42 -46.69
N ARG A 77 -56.73 40.71 -46.69
CA ARG A 77 -55.45 41.21 -46.13
C ARG A 77 -55.37 40.98 -44.62
N ALA A 78 -56.42 41.30 -43.86
CA ALA A 78 -56.45 41.06 -42.41
C ALA A 78 -56.34 39.55 -42.08
N GLN A 79 -56.97 38.68 -42.87
CA GLN A 79 -56.86 37.23 -42.73
C GLN A 79 -55.46 36.71 -43.13
N TYR A 80 -54.86 37.26 -44.18
CA TYR A 80 -53.47 36.96 -44.58
C TYR A 80 -52.47 37.35 -43.48
N GLU A 81 -52.61 38.54 -42.88
CA GLU A 81 -51.78 38.98 -41.75
C GLU A 81 -51.89 38.05 -40.55
N LEU A 82 -53.11 37.61 -40.20
CA LEU A 82 -53.34 36.63 -39.14
C LEU A 82 -52.67 35.27 -39.42
N VAL A 83 -52.83 34.72 -40.63
CA VAL A 83 -52.20 33.44 -41.02
C VAL A 83 -50.67 33.58 -41.08
N SER A 84 -50.16 34.76 -41.40
CA SER A 84 -48.72 35.07 -41.43
C SER A 84 -48.14 35.11 -40.01
N ALA A 85 -48.82 35.78 -39.08
CA ALA A 85 -48.46 35.80 -37.66
C ALA A 85 -48.50 34.38 -37.04
N GLN A 86 -49.54 33.59 -37.34
CA GLN A 86 -49.62 32.18 -36.93
C GLN A 86 -48.47 31.33 -37.49
N ASN A 87 -48.14 31.51 -38.77
CA ASN A 87 -47.01 30.80 -39.41
C ASN A 87 -45.66 31.17 -38.76
N ALA A 88 -45.46 32.44 -38.38
CA ALA A 88 -44.27 32.87 -37.65
C ALA A 88 -44.22 32.31 -36.23
N GLY A 89 -45.36 32.25 -35.52
CA GLY A 89 -45.49 31.62 -34.20
C GLY A 89 -45.15 30.12 -34.23
N LEU A 90 -45.75 29.38 -35.18
CA LEU A 90 -45.44 27.97 -35.43
C LEU A 90 -43.95 27.74 -35.75
N ALA A 91 -43.30 28.66 -36.47
CA ALA A 91 -41.89 28.52 -36.84
C ALA A 91 -40.96 28.71 -35.63
N ALA A 92 -41.23 29.71 -34.80
CA ALA A 92 -40.52 29.90 -33.53
C ALA A 92 -40.72 28.70 -32.59
N HIS A 93 -41.97 28.24 -32.46
CA HIS A 93 -42.32 27.09 -31.63
C HIS A 93 -41.64 25.79 -32.09
N ALA A 94 -41.62 25.52 -33.40
CA ALA A 94 -40.92 24.36 -33.97
C ALA A 94 -39.39 24.42 -33.73
N SER A 95 -38.78 25.61 -33.74
CA SER A 95 -37.36 25.76 -33.35
C SER A 95 -37.15 25.40 -31.88
N VAL A 96 -37.97 25.96 -30.98
CA VAL A 96 -37.86 25.68 -29.54
C VAL A 96 -38.01 24.18 -29.24
N LEU A 97 -39.00 23.50 -29.83
CA LEU A 97 -39.14 22.03 -29.70
C LEU A 97 -37.91 21.26 -30.21
N HIS A 98 -37.27 21.73 -31.29
CA HIS A 98 -36.10 21.10 -31.88
C HIS A 98 -34.88 21.24 -30.95
N ASP A 99 -34.60 22.46 -30.51
CA ASP A 99 -33.48 22.80 -29.63
C ASP A 99 -33.64 22.11 -28.25
N SER A 100 -34.85 22.06 -27.70
CA SER A 100 -35.15 21.33 -26.46
C SER A 100 -34.93 19.82 -26.59
N ASN A 101 -35.38 19.18 -27.68
CA ASN A 101 -35.16 17.75 -27.92
C ASN A 101 -33.66 17.44 -28.05
N LEU A 102 -32.92 18.25 -28.83
CA LEU A 102 -31.46 18.15 -28.91
C LEU A 102 -30.79 18.29 -27.54
N ALA A 103 -31.16 19.30 -26.75
CA ALA A 103 -30.58 19.54 -25.42
C ALA A 103 -30.81 18.36 -24.45
N ILE A 104 -32.01 17.77 -24.43
CA ILE A 104 -32.34 16.59 -23.63
C ILE A 104 -31.48 15.39 -24.04
N LEU A 105 -31.40 15.09 -25.34
CA LEU A 105 -30.60 13.97 -25.84
C LEU A 105 -29.08 14.17 -25.64
N HIS A 106 -28.59 15.40 -25.77
CA HIS A 106 -27.18 15.73 -25.52
C HIS A 106 -26.82 15.57 -24.04
N ARG A 107 -27.58 16.20 -23.13
CA ARG A 107 -27.38 16.11 -21.67
C ARG A 107 -27.35 14.65 -21.21
N ALA A 108 -28.28 13.82 -21.69
CA ALA A 108 -28.34 12.39 -21.36
C ALA A 108 -27.13 11.61 -21.87
N ARG A 109 -26.72 11.82 -23.14
CA ARG A 109 -25.55 11.16 -23.74
C ARG A 109 -24.25 11.55 -23.04
N GLU A 110 -24.09 12.82 -22.70
CA GLU A 110 -22.90 13.36 -22.04
C GLU A 110 -22.82 12.90 -20.58
N GLY A 111 -23.94 12.92 -19.85
CA GLY A 111 -24.04 12.35 -18.50
C GLY A 111 -23.66 10.88 -18.45
N TYR A 112 -24.20 10.05 -19.37
CA TYR A 112 -23.87 8.63 -19.48
C TYR A 112 -22.39 8.40 -19.85
N ARG A 113 -21.84 9.14 -20.82
CA ARG A 113 -20.41 9.08 -21.18
C ARG A 113 -19.51 9.42 -20.00
N ALA A 114 -19.81 10.49 -19.26
CA ALA A 114 -19.07 10.85 -18.05
C ALA A 114 -19.16 9.76 -16.97
N GLY A 115 -20.31 9.08 -16.86
CA GLY A 115 -20.50 7.96 -15.94
C GLY A 115 -19.65 6.73 -16.32
N MET A 116 -19.52 6.45 -17.62
CA MET A 116 -18.65 5.38 -18.13
C MET A 116 -17.17 5.68 -17.83
N VAL A 117 -16.70 6.91 -18.05
CA VAL A 117 -15.32 7.34 -17.72
C VAL A 117 -15.06 7.26 -16.21
N GLN A 118 -16.03 7.66 -15.37
CA GLN A 118 -15.93 7.51 -13.93
C GLN A 118 -15.86 6.03 -13.51
N LEU A 119 -16.63 5.14 -14.14
CA LEU A 119 -16.57 3.70 -13.89
C LEU A 119 -15.22 3.10 -14.29
N GLU A 120 -14.67 3.48 -15.44
CA GLU A 120 -13.33 3.05 -15.88
C GLU A 120 -12.25 3.49 -14.88
N GLN A 121 -12.29 4.74 -14.43
CA GLN A 121 -11.38 5.25 -13.41
C GLN A 121 -11.49 4.49 -12.07
N ALA A 122 -12.71 4.14 -11.64
CA ALA A 122 -12.96 3.36 -10.43
C ALA A 122 -12.51 1.88 -10.55
N LEU A 123 -12.55 1.31 -11.77
CA LEU A 123 -12.00 -0.01 -12.04
C LEU A 123 -10.46 0.02 -12.05
N LEU A 124 -9.85 1.05 -12.63
CA LEU A 124 -8.39 1.24 -12.63
C LEU A 124 -7.84 1.60 -11.23
N SER A 125 -8.58 2.33 -10.39
CA SER A 125 -8.19 2.53 -8.98
C SER A 125 -8.26 1.21 -8.21
N ARG A 126 -9.34 0.43 -8.36
CA ARG A 126 -9.47 -0.90 -7.75
C ARG A 126 -8.32 -1.81 -8.14
N GLU A 127 -8.02 -1.92 -9.43
CA GLU A 127 -7.00 -2.84 -9.95
C GLU A 127 -5.58 -2.48 -9.47
N ARG A 128 -5.27 -1.18 -9.29
CA ARG A 128 -4.02 -0.74 -8.64
C ARG A 128 -3.99 -1.13 -7.16
N VAL A 129 -5.05 -0.80 -6.42
CA VAL A 129 -5.14 -1.09 -4.97
C VAL A 129 -5.14 -2.61 -4.70
N GLU A 130 -5.63 -3.44 -5.62
CA GLU A 130 -5.54 -4.92 -5.56
C GLU A 130 -4.14 -5.47 -5.85
N ARG A 131 -3.36 -4.87 -6.78
CA ARG A 131 -1.93 -5.20 -6.97
C ARG A 131 -1.10 -4.86 -5.74
N ASP A 132 -1.14 -3.59 -5.31
CA ASP A 132 -0.45 -3.08 -4.11
C ASP A 132 -0.71 -3.99 -2.88
N TYR A 133 -1.94 -4.50 -2.78
CA TYR A 133 -2.36 -5.37 -1.70
C TYR A 133 -1.72 -6.76 -1.78
N ALA A 134 -1.66 -7.37 -2.96
CA ALA A 134 -0.99 -8.65 -3.19
C ALA A 134 0.52 -8.54 -2.92
N ASP A 135 1.15 -7.45 -3.36
CA ASP A 135 2.57 -7.16 -3.11
C ASP A 135 2.86 -7.00 -1.61
N LEU A 136 1.95 -6.35 -0.87
CA LEU A 136 2.04 -6.25 0.59
C LEU A 136 1.80 -7.58 1.31
N GLU A 137 0.89 -8.44 0.85
CA GLU A 137 0.73 -9.79 1.40
C GLU A 137 1.96 -10.67 1.15
N GLY A 138 2.54 -10.60 -0.06
CA GLY A 138 3.81 -11.27 -0.39
C GLY A 138 4.96 -10.82 0.51
N ARG A 139 5.17 -9.51 0.65
CA ARG A 139 6.18 -8.96 1.58
C ARG A 139 5.94 -9.38 3.03
N VAL A 140 4.70 -9.37 3.50
CA VAL A 140 4.34 -9.84 4.86
C VAL A 140 4.58 -11.35 5.04
N ALA A 141 4.52 -12.15 3.98
CA ALA A 141 4.92 -13.56 4.01
C ALA A 141 6.45 -13.71 4.03
N ASP A 142 7.19 -12.96 3.19
CA ASP A 142 8.66 -12.96 3.17
C ASP A 142 9.27 -12.58 4.52
N PHE A 143 8.76 -11.53 5.17
CA PHE A 143 9.28 -11.12 6.48
C PHE A 143 9.01 -12.15 7.58
N ARG A 144 7.90 -12.92 7.51
CA ARG A 144 7.68 -14.07 8.39
C ARG A 144 8.71 -15.16 8.10
N ALA A 145 8.80 -15.61 6.85
CA ALA A 145 9.75 -16.64 6.44
C ALA A 145 11.23 -16.26 6.67
N ARG A 146 11.57 -14.97 6.88
CA ARG A 146 12.86 -14.52 7.41
C ARG A 146 12.94 -14.68 8.93
N ALA A 147 11.98 -14.14 9.68
CA ALA A 147 11.91 -14.24 11.14
C ALA A 147 11.91 -15.71 11.61
N ASP A 148 11.09 -16.57 11.01
CA ASP A 148 10.97 -17.99 11.32
C ASP A 148 12.32 -18.73 11.13
N ARG A 149 13.11 -18.34 10.12
CA ARG A 149 14.46 -18.88 9.88
C ARG A 149 15.49 -18.36 10.88
N THR A 150 15.43 -17.09 11.28
CA THR A 150 16.30 -16.55 12.34
C THR A 150 16.00 -17.19 13.69
N GLU A 151 14.73 -17.42 14.03
CA GLU A 151 14.31 -18.09 15.27
C GLU A 151 14.74 -19.56 15.31
N ALA A 152 14.66 -20.28 14.19
CA ALA A 152 15.21 -21.63 14.07
C ALA A 152 16.75 -21.66 14.25
N ALA A 153 17.48 -20.73 13.62
CA ALA A 153 18.94 -20.65 13.75
C ALA A 153 19.38 -20.28 15.19
N GLU A 154 18.66 -19.34 15.82
CA GLU A 154 18.87 -18.98 17.23
C GLU A 154 18.57 -20.16 18.17
N THR A 155 17.52 -20.92 17.90
CA THR A 155 17.15 -22.11 18.68
C THR A 155 18.25 -23.18 18.63
N LEU A 156 18.83 -23.44 17.44
CA LEU A 156 19.96 -24.35 17.30
C LEU A 156 21.18 -23.86 18.10
N LEU A 157 21.55 -22.59 17.98
CA LEU A 157 22.68 -22.03 18.74
C LEU A 157 22.44 -22.00 20.26
N ARG A 158 21.20 -21.88 20.72
CA ARG A 158 20.85 -22.04 22.14
C ARG A 158 21.10 -23.48 22.62
N VAL A 159 20.73 -24.49 21.82
CA VAL A 159 21.01 -25.91 22.13
C VAL A 159 22.52 -26.20 22.16
N GLU A 160 23.27 -25.75 21.15
CA GLU A 160 24.74 -25.89 21.11
C GLU A 160 25.41 -25.19 22.30
N ARG A 161 24.98 -23.96 22.62
CA ARG A 161 25.46 -23.21 23.79
C ARG A 161 25.19 -23.99 25.08
N ASP A 162 24.00 -24.54 25.25
CA ASP A 162 23.61 -25.20 26.50
C ASP A 162 24.32 -26.56 26.66
N SER A 163 24.55 -27.30 25.57
CA SER A 163 25.42 -28.48 25.57
C SER A 163 26.89 -28.13 25.87
N SER A 164 27.45 -27.08 25.25
CA SER A 164 28.81 -26.62 25.57
C SER A 164 28.95 -26.19 27.04
N ALA A 165 27.88 -25.67 27.64
CA ALA A 165 27.83 -25.31 29.05
C ALA A 165 27.69 -26.53 29.98
N GLU A 166 27.20 -27.68 29.50
CA GLU A 166 27.26 -28.97 30.20
C GLU A 166 28.67 -29.56 30.12
N GLN A 167 29.23 -29.68 28.91
CA GLN A 167 30.59 -30.15 28.68
C GLN A 167 31.63 -29.36 29.50
N TYR A 168 31.49 -28.03 29.58
CA TYR A 168 32.33 -27.17 30.42
C TYR A 168 32.19 -27.47 31.92
N ARG A 169 30.96 -27.75 32.41
CA ARG A 169 30.72 -28.14 33.82
C ARG A 169 31.38 -29.47 34.15
N ASP A 170 31.25 -30.46 33.26
CA ASP A 170 31.83 -31.78 33.43
C ASP A 170 33.37 -31.73 33.39
N LEU A 171 33.94 -30.95 32.45
CA LEU A 171 35.37 -30.67 32.40
C LEU A 171 35.86 -30.00 33.68
N GLN A 172 35.16 -28.98 34.20
CA GLN A 172 35.58 -28.31 35.44
C GLN A 172 35.46 -29.22 36.66
N ALA A 173 34.48 -30.13 36.72
CA ALA A 173 34.37 -31.15 37.76
C ALA A 173 35.52 -32.17 37.71
N GLN A 174 35.91 -32.62 36.51
CA GLN A 174 37.08 -33.49 36.30
C GLN A 174 38.39 -32.80 36.69
N LEU A 175 38.53 -31.51 36.36
CA LEU A 175 39.70 -30.71 36.67
C LEU A 175 39.84 -30.48 38.19
N GLN A 176 38.73 -30.25 38.90
CA GLN A 176 38.70 -30.20 40.37
C GLN A 176 39.11 -31.56 40.97
N ALA A 177 38.52 -32.67 40.52
CA ALA A 177 38.87 -34.00 41.01
C ALA A 177 40.36 -34.35 40.77
N ALA A 178 40.95 -33.87 39.66
CA ALA A 178 42.38 -34.02 39.39
C ALA A 178 43.26 -33.13 40.31
N GLN A 179 42.81 -31.93 40.67
CA GLN A 179 43.48 -31.08 41.66
C GLN A 179 43.43 -31.73 43.06
N ASP A 180 42.27 -32.25 43.46
CA ASP A 180 42.08 -32.92 44.76
C ASP A 180 42.97 -34.17 44.87
N GLN A 181 43.01 -35.01 43.83
CA GLN A 181 43.94 -36.15 43.74
C GLN A 181 45.41 -35.72 43.82
N THR A 182 45.77 -34.62 43.15
CA THR A 182 47.14 -34.08 43.19
C THR A 182 47.52 -33.60 44.59
N ALA A 183 46.58 -32.97 45.32
CA ALA A 183 46.76 -32.58 46.71
C ALA A 183 46.91 -33.81 47.64
N ASP A 184 46.13 -34.88 47.42
CA ASP A 184 46.26 -36.14 48.16
C ASP A 184 47.62 -36.83 47.92
N TYR A 185 48.09 -36.87 46.67
CA TYR A 185 49.43 -37.41 46.36
C TYR A 185 50.55 -36.55 46.95
N ALA A 186 50.42 -35.21 46.93
CA ALA A 186 51.36 -34.32 47.61
C ALA A 186 51.37 -34.55 49.13
N ALA A 187 50.21 -34.76 49.75
CA ALA A 187 50.08 -35.07 51.17
C ALA A 187 50.60 -36.48 51.52
N GLN A 188 50.60 -37.43 50.60
CA GLN A 188 51.24 -38.74 50.76
C GLN A 188 52.78 -38.62 50.66
N LEU A 189 53.31 -37.89 49.68
CA LEU A 189 54.73 -37.60 49.54
C LEU A 189 55.29 -36.86 50.76
N ALA A 190 54.57 -35.85 51.26
CA ALA A 190 54.96 -35.13 52.48
C ALA A 190 55.00 -36.04 53.72
N ARG A 191 54.07 -37.01 53.83
CA ARG A 191 54.09 -38.03 54.90
C ARG A 191 55.26 -39.00 54.76
N ALA A 192 55.59 -39.44 53.55
CA ALA A 192 56.74 -40.31 53.29
C ALA A 192 58.09 -39.61 53.56
N ALA A 193 58.19 -38.30 53.30
CA ALA A 193 59.36 -37.50 53.63
C ALA A 193 59.52 -37.23 55.15
N ALA A 194 58.47 -37.45 55.95
CA ALA A 194 58.44 -37.12 57.37
C ALA A 194 58.78 -38.29 58.31
N THR A 195 58.96 -39.52 57.81
CA THR A 195 59.38 -40.68 58.63
C THR A 195 60.89 -40.67 58.87
N PRO A 196 61.38 -40.52 60.12
CA PRO A 196 62.81 -40.48 60.41
C PRO A 196 63.42 -41.88 60.53
N SER A 197 64.62 -42.07 59.96
CA SER A 197 65.45 -43.24 60.27
C SER A 197 66.00 -43.15 61.71
N PRO A 198 66.06 -44.26 62.47
CA PRO A 198 66.49 -44.22 63.86
C PRO A 198 68.01 -44.20 64.04
N SER A 199 68.44 -43.65 65.18
CA SER A 199 69.80 -43.71 65.77
C SER A 199 70.87 -42.74 65.23
N SER A 200 71.22 -41.75 66.05
CA SER A 200 72.63 -41.42 66.32
C SER A 200 72.78 -40.80 67.73
N ALA A 201 73.88 -41.11 68.41
CA ALA A 201 74.30 -40.48 69.66
C ALA A 201 75.86 -40.50 69.73
N PRO A 202 76.52 -39.50 70.35
CA PRO A 202 77.92 -39.18 70.02
C PRO A 202 78.98 -39.80 70.94
N LEU A 203 80.24 -39.81 70.46
CA LEU A 203 81.44 -40.15 71.23
C LEU A 203 82.49 -39.03 71.16
N ALA A 204 83.12 -38.73 72.29
CA ALA A 204 84.26 -37.80 72.44
C ALA A 204 85.46 -38.51 73.13
N ARG A 205 86.66 -37.91 73.04
CA ARG A 205 87.96 -38.63 73.16
C ARG A 205 88.69 -38.51 74.51
N LEU A 206 89.81 -39.22 74.61
CA LEU A 206 90.53 -39.64 75.83
C LEU A 206 91.87 -38.90 76.08
N PHE A 207 92.25 -38.86 77.38
CA PHE A 207 93.58 -38.84 78.06
C PHE A 207 94.92 -38.38 77.42
N ALA A 208 95.84 -37.94 78.31
CA ALA A 208 97.30 -37.86 78.14
C ALA A 208 98.04 -38.18 79.48
N ALA A 209 99.30 -38.65 79.47
CA ALA A 209 100.06 -38.99 80.69
C ALA A 209 101.61 -39.10 80.51
N GLN A 210 102.38 -38.81 81.57
CA GLN A 210 103.84 -39.01 81.83
C GLN A 210 104.11 -38.73 83.35
N GLY A 211 105.25 -39.02 84.01
CA GLY A 211 106.52 -39.68 83.64
C GLY A 211 107.75 -38.73 83.66
N GLU A 212 108.97 -39.05 84.16
CA GLU A 212 109.57 -40.19 84.92
C GLU A 212 110.82 -39.66 85.73
N ARG A 213 111.25 -40.23 86.88
CA ARG A 213 112.44 -41.13 87.17
C ARG A 213 113.85 -40.66 86.73
N ASP A 214 114.99 -41.26 87.10
CA ASP A 214 115.39 -42.31 88.12
C ASP A 214 116.45 -41.66 89.08
N ASP A 215 117.50 -42.20 89.74
CA ASP A 215 118.28 -43.46 89.91
C ASP A 215 118.60 -43.53 91.47
N ALA A 216 119.49 -44.29 92.13
CA ALA A 216 120.61 -45.12 91.71
C ALA A 216 121.00 -46.26 92.68
N ARG A 217 121.21 -47.45 92.08
CA ARG A 217 122.33 -48.41 92.25
C ARG A 217 122.79 -48.85 93.66
N ALA A 218 122.59 -50.15 93.94
CA ALA A 218 123.65 -51.18 94.02
C ALA A 218 123.01 -52.58 94.28
N GLU A 219 123.49 -53.72 93.77
CA GLU A 219 124.28 -54.05 92.56
C GLU A 219 124.21 -55.58 92.31
N ARG A 220 124.25 -56.04 91.04
CA ARG A 220 124.90 -57.30 90.58
C ARG A 220 124.11 -58.64 90.57
N ASP A 221 122.80 -58.68 90.81
CA ASP A 221 121.96 -59.87 90.52
C ASP A 221 121.21 -59.78 89.17
N ASP A 222 121.38 -58.66 88.47
CA ASP A 222 120.50 -58.17 87.39
C ASP A 222 120.43 -59.07 86.14
N LEU A 223 121.48 -59.85 85.87
CA LEU A 223 121.60 -60.64 84.63
C LEU A 223 120.60 -61.81 84.53
N ARG A 224 120.06 -62.31 85.65
CA ARG A 224 118.96 -63.29 85.63
C ARG A 224 117.58 -62.63 85.52
N VAL A 225 117.45 -61.38 85.96
CA VAL A 225 116.20 -60.60 85.88
C VAL A 225 115.95 -60.11 84.44
N ALA A 226 117.01 -59.71 83.72
CA ALA A 226 116.92 -59.15 82.37
C ALA A 226 116.12 -60.01 81.36
N LEU A 227 116.30 -61.33 81.36
CA LEU A 227 115.60 -62.24 80.45
C LEU A 227 114.09 -62.38 80.78
N ALA A 228 113.74 -62.32 82.07
CA ALA A 228 112.35 -62.30 82.51
C ALA A 228 111.69 -60.95 82.20
N ALA A 229 112.40 -59.84 82.43
CA ALA A 229 111.95 -58.49 82.10
C ALA A 229 111.65 -58.32 80.61
N ALA A 230 112.50 -58.84 79.71
CA ALA A 230 112.27 -58.79 78.26
C ALA A 230 110.96 -59.50 77.84
N ARG A 231 110.64 -60.65 78.45
CA ARG A 231 109.37 -61.35 78.19
C ARG A 231 108.17 -60.64 78.82
N ALA A 232 108.34 -60.06 80.01
CA ALA A 232 107.30 -59.26 80.65
C ALA A 232 106.99 -57.97 79.88
N ALA A 233 107.98 -57.35 79.23
CA ALA A 233 107.85 -56.13 78.44
C ALA A 233 107.17 -56.35 77.08
N LEU A 234 107.24 -57.56 76.50
CA LEU A 234 106.55 -57.89 75.25
C LEU A 234 105.03 -57.95 75.42
N SER A 235 104.53 -58.51 76.52
CA SER A 235 103.08 -58.64 76.81
C SER A 235 102.27 -57.33 76.67
N PRO A 236 102.64 -56.19 77.30
CA PRO A 236 101.90 -54.93 77.12
C PRO A 236 102.10 -54.27 75.74
N VAL A 237 103.10 -54.68 74.96
CA VAL A 237 103.25 -54.24 73.56
C VAL A 237 102.37 -55.09 72.64
N GLN A 238 102.30 -56.40 72.87
CA GLN A 238 101.35 -57.32 72.23
C GLN A 238 99.91 -56.80 72.44
N ALA A 239 99.50 -56.61 73.69
CA ALA A 239 98.15 -56.14 74.04
C ALA A 239 97.82 -54.75 73.46
N ARG A 240 98.82 -53.89 73.21
CA ARG A 240 98.63 -52.61 72.51
C ARG A 240 98.47 -52.78 71.00
N ALA A 241 99.19 -53.72 70.39
CA ALA A 241 99.00 -54.08 68.99
C ALA A 241 97.64 -54.75 68.78
N ASP A 242 97.27 -55.71 69.62
CA ASP A 242 95.97 -56.40 69.60
C ASP A 242 94.80 -55.42 69.79
N ALA A 243 94.95 -54.44 70.70
CA ALA A 243 93.96 -53.38 70.89
C ALA A 243 93.88 -52.42 69.68
N ALA A 244 95.00 -52.09 69.04
CA ALA A 244 95.01 -51.26 67.83
C ALA A 244 94.43 -52.00 66.60
N GLU A 245 94.65 -53.31 66.51
CA GLU A 245 94.06 -54.20 65.49
C GLU A 245 92.54 -54.31 65.70
N ALA A 246 92.08 -54.53 66.93
CA ALA A 246 90.67 -54.53 67.29
C ALA A 246 89.98 -53.17 67.02
N GLU A 247 90.65 -52.05 67.30
CA GLU A 247 90.10 -50.72 67.02
C GLU A 247 90.08 -50.39 65.52
N ARG A 248 91.11 -50.78 64.77
CA ARG A 248 91.14 -50.71 63.29
C ARG A 248 89.97 -51.49 62.68
N ASP A 249 89.69 -52.69 63.20
CA ASP A 249 88.65 -53.55 62.65
C ASP A 249 87.24 -53.13 63.10
N ARG A 250 87.07 -52.49 64.26
CA ARG A 250 85.86 -51.70 64.59
C ARG A 250 85.65 -50.54 63.64
N VAL A 251 86.69 -49.76 63.34
CA VAL A 251 86.60 -48.64 62.39
C VAL A 251 86.24 -49.15 60.98
N ARG A 252 86.76 -50.30 60.55
CA ARG A 252 86.34 -50.95 59.30
C ARG A 252 84.86 -51.36 59.33
N GLN A 253 84.36 -51.91 60.43
CA GLN A 253 82.92 -52.22 60.57
C GLN A 253 82.04 -50.96 60.55
N GLN A 254 82.51 -49.85 61.15
CA GLN A 254 81.82 -48.55 61.11
C GLN A 254 81.82 -47.94 59.70
N VAL A 255 82.93 -48.02 58.97
CA VAL A 255 82.99 -47.58 57.55
C VAL A 255 82.08 -48.44 56.68
N ALA A 256 82.12 -49.77 56.81
CA ALA A 256 81.28 -50.67 56.03
C ALA A 256 79.77 -50.43 56.27
N THR A 257 79.37 -50.17 57.52
CA THR A 257 77.98 -49.83 57.84
C THR A 257 77.57 -48.44 57.36
N ALA A 258 78.47 -47.45 57.39
CA ALA A 258 78.22 -46.12 56.81
C ALA A 258 78.15 -46.14 55.27
N GLU A 259 78.99 -46.95 54.61
CA GLU A 259 78.95 -47.15 53.16
C GLU A 259 77.67 -47.88 52.72
N GLN A 260 77.23 -48.89 53.49
CA GLN A 260 75.94 -49.54 53.26
C GLN A 260 74.77 -48.58 53.43
N GLN A 261 74.71 -47.82 54.54
CA GLN A 261 73.68 -46.78 54.76
C GLN A 261 73.65 -45.74 53.62
N ARG A 262 74.81 -45.37 53.07
CA ARG A 262 74.91 -44.48 51.91
C ARG A 262 74.38 -45.13 50.63
N GLY A 263 74.64 -46.43 50.44
CA GLY A 263 74.07 -47.22 49.35
C GLY A 263 72.55 -47.30 49.42
N ASP A 264 72.00 -47.62 50.59
CA ASP A 264 70.56 -47.71 50.85
C ASP A 264 69.87 -46.36 50.64
N ALA A 265 70.46 -45.26 51.13
CA ALA A 265 69.95 -43.90 50.92
C ALA A 265 69.95 -43.46 49.44
N LEU A 266 70.96 -43.88 48.65
CA LEU A 266 70.97 -43.63 47.20
C LEU A 266 69.95 -44.49 46.46
N ALA A 267 69.79 -45.76 46.86
CA ALA A 267 68.80 -46.66 46.28
C ALA A 267 67.36 -46.15 46.53
N GLU A 268 67.06 -45.66 47.73
CA GLU A 268 65.75 -45.08 48.05
C GLU A 268 65.52 -43.74 47.35
N ARG A 269 66.55 -42.87 47.24
CA ARG A 269 66.45 -41.65 46.44
C ARG A 269 66.10 -41.96 44.98
N ASP A 270 66.78 -42.91 44.36
CA ASP A 270 66.49 -43.33 42.99
C ASP A 270 65.14 -44.08 42.88
N ARG A 271 64.57 -44.56 43.99
CA ARG A 271 63.20 -45.08 44.09
C ARG A 271 62.18 -43.94 44.07
N VAL A 272 62.39 -42.93 44.91
CA VAL A 272 61.58 -41.69 44.97
C VAL A 272 61.61 -40.95 43.63
N THR A 273 62.77 -40.81 42.97
CA THR A 273 62.85 -40.19 41.63
C THR A 273 62.01 -40.93 40.59
N ARG A 274 61.98 -42.28 40.62
CA ARG A 274 61.11 -43.06 39.71
C ARG A 274 59.62 -42.89 40.05
N LEU A 275 59.26 -42.83 41.32
CA LEU A 275 57.88 -42.56 41.76
C LEU A 275 57.42 -41.15 41.34
N LEU A 276 58.28 -40.13 41.45
CA LEU A 276 57.99 -38.77 41.00
C LEU A 276 57.75 -38.70 39.49
N VAL A 277 58.60 -39.32 38.68
CA VAL A 277 58.42 -39.37 37.21
C VAL A 277 57.15 -40.14 36.80
N VAL A 278 56.74 -41.16 37.56
CA VAL A 278 55.45 -41.84 37.35
C VAL A 278 54.28 -40.94 37.76
N ALA A 279 54.38 -40.21 38.87
CA ALA A 279 53.36 -39.26 39.31
C ALA A 279 53.18 -38.09 38.33
N GLU A 280 54.27 -37.52 37.80
CA GLU A 280 54.21 -36.50 36.73
C GLU A 280 53.48 -37.02 35.48
N GLN A 281 53.77 -38.26 35.07
CA GLN A 281 53.13 -38.86 33.90
C GLN A 281 51.67 -39.23 34.14
N ALA A 282 51.30 -39.59 35.38
CA ALA A 282 49.94 -39.96 35.76
C ALA A 282 49.03 -38.76 36.09
N LEU A 283 49.58 -37.63 36.54
CA LEU A 283 48.82 -36.46 37.00
C LEU A 283 48.98 -35.25 36.08
N VAL A 284 50.21 -34.82 35.81
CA VAL A 284 50.49 -33.55 35.13
C VAL A 284 50.09 -33.61 33.65
N LYS A 285 50.31 -34.75 32.97
CA LYS A 285 49.90 -34.92 31.56
C LYS A 285 48.37 -34.91 31.38
N PRO A 286 47.56 -35.69 32.13
CA PRO A 286 46.10 -35.57 32.07
C PRO A 286 45.58 -34.19 32.48
N TRP A 287 46.15 -33.58 33.52
CA TRP A 287 45.75 -32.25 33.98
C TRP A 287 45.93 -31.16 32.90
N LEU A 288 47.10 -31.11 32.23
CA LEU A 288 47.32 -30.20 31.09
C LEU A 288 46.37 -30.48 29.91
N SER A 289 45.96 -31.73 29.69
CA SER A 289 44.97 -32.06 28.66
C SER A 289 43.57 -31.56 29.04
N LEU A 290 43.18 -31.68 30.32
CA LEU A 290 41.91 -31.15 30.83
C LEU A 290 41.89 -29.61 30.83
N GLU A 291 43.01 -28.94 31.13
CA GLU A 291 43.13 -27.47 30.97
C GLU A 291 42.92 -27.05 29.50
N GLN A 292 43.59 -27.72 28.55
CA GLN A 292 43.43 -27.42 27.12
C GLN A 292 42.00 -27.67 26.62
N GLN A 293 41.34 -28.73 27.11
CA GLN A 293 39.94 -29.02 26.77
C GLN A 293 38.97 -27.99 27.40
N ARG A 294 39.21 -27.58 28.66
CA ARG A 294 38.47 -26.48 29.31
C ARG A 294 38.58 -25.19 28.49
N ASP A 295 39.81 -24.80 28.11
CA ASP A 295 40.05 -23.52 27.44
C ASP A 295 39.53 -23.51 26.00
N ALA A 296 39.55 -24.66 25.31
CA ALA A 296 38.84 -24.86 24.05
C ALA A 296 37.31 -24.70 24.22
N ALA A 297 36.71 -25.37 25.21
CA ALA A 297 35.27 -25.28 25.48
C ALA A 297 34.83 -23.86 25.89
N VAL A 298 35.67 -23.11 26.63
CA VAL A 298 35.45 -21.68 26.91
C VAL A 298 35.45 -20.85 25.63
N ALA A 299 36.44 -21.07 24.76
CA ALA A 299 36.53 -20.36 23.48
C ALA A 299 35.35 -20.66 22.56
N GLU A 300 34.84 -21.90 22.53
CA GLU A 300 33.66 -22.27 21.74
C GLU A 300 32.37 -21.69 22.32
N ARG A 301 32.15 -21.80 23.64
CA ARG A 301 31.04 -21.16 24.35
C ARG A 301 30.97 -19.64 24.09
N ASP A 302 32.12 -18.97 24.12
CA ASP A 302 32.17 -17.52 23.96
C ASP A 302 32.09 -17.07 22.49
N ARG A 303 32.55 -17.90 21.52
CA ARG A 303 32.19 -17.74 20.09
C ARG A 303 30.69 -17.92 19.87
N ALA A 304 30.05 -18.93 20.47
CA ALA A 304 28.62 -19.17 20.33
C ALA A 304 27.80 -17.99 20.89
N ARG A 305 28.19 -17.44 22.04
CA ARG A 305 27.62 -16.21 22.61
C ARG A 305 27.76 -15.00 21.66
N GLN A 306 28.93 -14.82 21.05
CA GLN A 306 29.16 -13.75 20.06
C GLN A 306 28.34 -13.96 18.77
N ALA A 307 28.02 -15.21 18.40
CA ALA A 307 27.20 -15.53 17.23
C ALA A 307 25.69 -15.34 17.44
N VAL A 308 25.19 -15.45 18.68
CA VAL A 308 23.76 -15.25 18.99
C VAL A 308 23.33 -13.79 18.86
N ALA A 309 24.10 -12.84 19.41
CA ALA A 309 23.75 -11.41 19.40
C ALA A 309 23.37 -10.82 18.01
N PRO A 310 24.14 -11.05 16.91
CA PRO A 310 23.74 -10.56 15.59
C PRO A 310 22.50 -11.27 15.02
N LEU A 311 22.17 -12.48 15.47
CA LEU A 311 20.95 -13.19 15.06
C LEU A 311 19.72 -12.68 15.81
N GLU A 312 19.84 -12.37 17.11
CA GLU A 312 18.80 -11.67 17.86
C GLU A 312 18.51 -10.30 17.22
N GLN A 313 19.55 -9.56 16.83
CA GLN A 313 19.39 -8.28 16.11
C GLN A 313 18.72 -8.46 14.74
N GLN A 314 19.04 -9.50 13.98
CA GLN A 314 18.40 -9.82 12.70
C GLN A 314 16.93 -10.24 12.86
N ARG A 315 16.63 -11.06 13.87
CA ARG A 315 15.27 -11.45 14.26
C ARG A 315 14.43 -10.22 14.58
N ASP A 316 14.94 -9.34 15.45
CA ASP A 316 14.19 -8.17 15.91
C ASP A 316 14.00 -7.13 14.79
N ALA A 317 14.97 -6.97 13.90
CA ALA A 317 14.82 -6.21 12.67
C ALA A 317 13.75 -6.80 11.74
N ALA A 318 13.78 -8.11 11.47
CA ALA A 318 12.79 -8.79 10.62
C ALA A 318 11.37 -8.74 11.24
N VAL A 319 11.26 -8.80 12.57
CA VAL A 319 10.01 -8.61 13.31
C VAL A 319 9.48 -7.18 13.16
N ALA A 320 10.35 -6.17 13.26
CA ALA A 320 9.97 -4.77 13.03
C ALA A 320 9.52 -4.52 11.58
N GLU A 321 10.26 -5.03 10.58
CA GLU A 321 9.87 -4.97 9.16
C GLU A 321 8.52 -5.66 8.90
N ARG A 322 8.33 -6.87 9.46
CA ARG A 322 7.08 -7.63 9.40
C ARG A 322 5.90 -6.83 9.95
N ASP A 323 6.07 -6.18 11.09
CA ASP A 323 4.97 -5.49 11.78
C ASP A 323 4.67 -4.11 11.16
N GLN A 324 5.69 -3.40 10.64
CA GLN A 324 5.48 -2.26 9.73
C GLN A 324 4.72 -2.68 8.46
N ALA A 325 5.10 -3.80 7.83
CA ALA A 325 4.42 -4.31 6.65
C ALA A 325 2.97 -4.76 6.95
N ARG A 326 2.69 -5.28 8.15
CA ARG A 326 1.32 -5.58 8.62
C ARG A 326 0.49 -4.29 8.80
N LEU A 327 1.08 -3.20 9.30
CA LEU A 327 0.39 -1.90 9.40
C LEU A 327 0.11 -1.29 8.01
N ALA A 328 1.06 -1.40 7.08
CA ALA A 328 0.84 -1.01 5.69
C ALA A 328 -0.28 -1.87 5.04
N LEU A 329 -0.31 -3.18 5.32
CA LEU A 329 -1.35 -4.08 4.84
C LEU A 329 -2.74 -3.73 5.41
N THR A 330 -2.87 -3.38 6.69
CA THR A 330 -4.17 -2.97 7.26
C THR A 330 -4.65 -1.64 6.69
N ALA A 331 -3.77 -0.67 6.46
CA ALA A 331 -4.10 0.57 5.73
C ALA A 331 -4.54 0.28 4.28
N GLN A 332 -3.89 -0.67 3.58
CA GLN A 332 -4.30 -1.07 2.24
C GLN A 332 -5.63 -1.86 2.24
N ARG A 333 -5.96 -2.61 3.30
CA ARG A 333 -7.32 -3.19 3.48
C ARG A 333 -8.39 -2.11 3.59
N GLN A 334 -8.12 -1.04 4.34
CA GLN A 334 -9.04 0.11 4.44
C GLN A 334 -9.24 0.77 3.07
N ARG A 335 -8.15 1.00 2.30
CA ARG A 335 -8.23 1.49 0.91
C ARG A 335 -9.03 0.58 -0.01
N ARG A 336 -8.88 -0.76 0.09
CA ARG A 336 -9.70 -1.71 -0.68
C ARG A 336 -11.20 -1.57 -0.38
N VAL A 337 -11.57 -1.33 0.87
CA VAL A 337 -12.98 -1.11 1.26
C VAL A 337 -13.50 0.22 0.70
N LEU A 338 -12.72 1.30 0.81
CA LEU A 338 -13.10 2.61 0.25
C LEU A 338 -13.30 2.55 -1.27
N VAL A 339 -12.36 1.96 -2.01
CA VAL A 339 -12.46 1.86 -3.48
C VAL A 339 -13.55 0.88 -3.93
N ALA A 340 -13.86 -0.16 -3.14
CA ALA A 340 -15.02 -1.02 -3.40
C ALA A 340 -16.35 -0.26 -3.24
N GLU A 341 -16.42 0.67 -2.28
CA GLU A 341 -17.58 1.52 -2.05
C GLU A 341 -17.70 2.64 -3.10
N GLU A 342 -16.60 3.28 -3.49
CA GLU A 342 -16.54 4.18 -4.65
C GLU A 342 -17.09 3.47 -5.90
N LEU A 343 -16.59 2.27 -6.21
CA LEU A 343 -17.05 1.47 -7.34
C LEU A 343 -18.55 1.08 -7.22
N ARG A 344 -19.08 0.89 -6.01
CA ARG A 344 -20.52 0.66 -5.77
C ARG A 344 -21.33 1.92 -6.12
N VAL A 345 -20.92 3.08 -5.61
CA VAL A 345 -21.58 4.37 -5.86
C VAL A 345 -21.51 4.76 -7.34
N THR A 346 -20.36 4.60 -7.99
CA THR A 346 -20.20 4.88 -9.42
C THR A 346 -21.07 3.99 -10.29
N ARG A 347 -21.21 2.69 -9.95
CA ARG A 347 -22.13 1.78 -10.65
C ARG A 347 -23.59 2.20 -10.49
N LEU A 348 -24.01 2.63 -9.30
CA LEU A 348 -25.36 3.13 -9.07
C LEU A 348 -25.64 4.42 -9.87
N SER A 349 -24.72 5.40 -9.83
CA SER A 349 -24.83 6.63 -10.62
C SER A 349 -24.85 6.34 -12.14
N LEU A 350 -24.10 5.34 -12.61
CA LEU A 350 -24.17 4.91 -14.02
C LEU A 350 -25.52 4.24 -14.34
N SER A 351 -26.08 3.41 -13.46
CA SER A 351 -27.41 2.83 -13.69
C SER A 351 -28.52 3.88 -13.69
N GLN A 352 -28.40 4.93 -12.86
CA GLN A 352 -29.28 6.09 -12.88
C GLN A 352 -29.17 6.84 -14.21
N ARG A 353 -27.95 7.24 -14.62
CA ARG A 353 -27.72 7.95 -15.90
C ARG A 353 -28.10 7.12 -17.13
N ARG A 354 -28.09 5.78 -17.01
CA ARG A 354 -28.64 4.88 -18.02
C ARG A 354 -30.17 5.01 -18.08
N ALA A 355 -30.86 4.95 -16.96
CA ALA A 355 -32.31 5.14 -16.90
C ALA A 355 -32.74 6.54 -17.37
N GLU A 356 -31.99 7.59 -17.01
CA GLU A 356 -32.17 8.95 -17.53
C GLU A 356 -32.01 9.01 -19.06
N SER A 357 -31.04 8.27 -19.63
CA SER A 357 -30.84 8.20 -21.08
C SER A 357 -31.90 7.37 -21.80
N GLU A 358 -32.44 6.33 -21.16
CA GLU A 358 -33.59 5.57 -21.68
C GLU A 358 -34.88 6.41 -21.61
N ALA A 359 -35.09 7.19 -20.53
CA ALA A 359 -36.19 8.15 -20.42
C ALA A 359 -36.09 9.29 -21.45
N ALA A 360 -34.91 9.87 -21.67
CA ALA A 360 -34.65 10.88 -22.69
C ALA A 360 -34.93 10.36 -24.12
N GLN A 361 -34.63 9.08 -24.39
CA GLN A 361 -34.96 8.43 -25.66
C GLN A 361 -36.47 8.23 -25.83
N ASN A 362 -37.18 7.87 -24.75
CA ASN A 362 -38.65 7.73 -24.76
C ASN A 362 -39.34 9.09 -25.01
N LEU A 363 -38.90 10.17 -24.35
CA LEU A 363 -39.43 11.53 -24.55
C LEU A 363 -39.17 12.10 -25.95
N ASN A 364 -38.05 11.72 -26.58
CA ASN A 364 -37.73 12.13 -27.95
C ASN A 364 -38.74 11.62 -28.99
N VAL A 365 -39.47 10.52 -28.74
CA VAL A 365 -40.47 9.99 -29.70
C VAL A 365 -41.65 10.95 -29.90
N PRO A 366 -42.45 11.34 -28.88
CA PRO A 366 -43.54 12.29 -29.06
C PRO A 366 -43.04 13.67 -29.51
N LEU A 367 -41.89 14.15 -29.01
CA LEU A 367 -41.29 15.40 -29.48
C LEU A 367 -40.93 15.37 -30.98
N GLN A 368 -40.50 14.23 -31.52
CA GLN A 368 -40.30 14.10 -32.97
C GLN A 368 -41.62 14.08 -33.75
N ASP A 369 -42.68 13.48 -33.20
CA ASP A 369 -43.99 13.49 -33.86
C ASP A 369 -44.64 14.88 -33.84
N ASP A 370 -44.50 15.64 -32.76
CA ASP A 370 -44.99 17.02 -32.70
C ASP A 370 -44.16 17.94 -33.60
N LEU A 371 -42.84 17.75 -33.69
CA LEU A 371 -42.01 18.41 -34.72
C LEU A 371 -42.46 18.05 -36.15
N ARG A 372 -42.86 16.80 -36.41
CA ARG A 372 -43.40 16.40 -37.73
C ARG A 372 -44.74 17.08 -38.01
N ARG A 373 -45.63 17.20 -37.01
CA ARG A 373 -46.91 17.94 -37.11
C ARG A 373 -46.67 19.42 -37.40
N ALA A 374 -45.84 20.09 -36.60
CA ALA A 374 -45.52 21.51 -36.74
C ALA A 374 -44.93 21.83 -38.12
N ASN A 375 -43.98 21.02 -38.60
CA ASN A 375 -43.41 21.18 -39.95
C ASN A 375 -44.46 20.98 -41.06
N ALA A 376 -45.39 20.03 -40.91
CA ALA A 376 -46.49 19.86 -41.86
C ALA A 376 -47.48 21.04 -41.87
N LEU A 377 -47.77 21.63 -40.70
CA LEU A 377 -48.57 22.85 -40.57
C LEU A 377 -47.86 24.05 -41.21
N LEU A 378 -46.57 24.25 -40.96
CA LEU A 378 -45.76 25.31 -41.57
C LEU A 378 -45.78 25.27 -43.10
N VAL A 379 -45.64 24.08 -43.70
CA VAL A 379 -45.79 23.92 -45.15
C VAL A 379 -47.21 24.27 -45.62
N ALA A 380 -48.24 23.85 -44.89
CA ALA A 380 -49.64 24.13 -45.22
C ALA A 380 -50.01 25.63 -45.07
N HIS A 381 -49.45 26.34 -44.09
CA HIS A 381 -49.57 27.79 -43.93
C HIS A 381 -48.81 28.53 -45.04
N ALA A 382 -47.58 28.12 -45.37
CA ALA A 382 -46.80 28.72 -46.46
C ALA A 382 -47.47 28.56 -47.83
N GLU A 383 -48.10 27.41 -48.11
CA GLU A 383 -48.97 27.24 -49.28
C GLU A 383 -50.13 28.25 -49.31
N GLU A 384 -50.82 28.41 -48.17
CA GLU A 384 -52.03 29.23 -48.09
C GLU A 384 -51.70 30.73 -48.16
N LEU A 385 -50.59 31.16 -47.53
CA LEU A 385 -50.04 32.51 -47.69
C LEU A 385 -49.66 32.79 -49.15
N ARG A 386 -49.03 31.82 -49.84
CA ARG A 386 -48.72 31.98 -51.27
C ARG A 386 -49.98 32.17 -52.12
N ARG A 387 -51.06 31.43 -51.84
CA ARG A 387 -52.38 31.62 -52.48
C ARG A 387 -52.98 32.99 -52.15
N GLY A 388 -52.92 33.39 -50.88
CA GLY A 388 -53.40 34.69 -50.39
C GLY A 388 -52.72 35.86 -51.08
N ALA A 389 -51.39 35.83 -51.18
CA ALA A 389 -50.61 36.87 -51.87
C ALA A 389 -50.98 37.01 -53.36
N THR A 390 -51.13 35.89 -54.09
CA THR A 390 -51.62 35.90 -55.47
C THR A 390 -53.03 36.49 -55.56
N ARG A 391 -53.96 36.09 -54.68
CA ARG A 391 -55.34 36.57 -54.69
C ARG A 391 -55.49 38.04 -54.29
N ILE A 392 -54.68 38.54 -53.34
CA ILE A 392 -54.65 39.97 -52.99
C ILE A 392 -54.28 40.79 -54.24
N HIS A 393 -53.30 40.32 -55.02
CA HIS A 393 -52.90 40.96 -56.28
C HIS A 393 -54.02 40.91 -57.34
N GLU A 394 -54.71 39.77 -57.53
CA GLU A 394 -55.88 39.65 -58.41
C GLU A 394 -57.03 40.60 -58.01
N LEU A 395 -57.26 40.77 -56.69
CA LEU A 395 -58.26 41.71 -56.17
C LEU A 395 -57.81 43.17 -56.32
N ASP A 396 -56.52 43.48 -56.16
CA ASP A 396 -55.98 44.83 -56.41
C ASP A 396 -56.13 45.23 -57.88
N GLU A 397 -55.86 44.31 -58.83
CA GLU A 397 -56.13 44.52 -60.25
C GLU A 397 -57.63 44.67 -60.56
N SER A 398 -58.48 43.89 -59.89
CA SER A 398 -59.94 44.00 -60.00
C SER A 398 -60.45 45.36 -59.47
N VAL A 399 -59.96 45.82 -58.33
CA VAL A 399 -60.29 47.14 -57.75
C VAL A 399 -59.78 48.27 -58.66
N ALA A 400 -58.57 48.16 -59.22
CA ALA A 400 -58.05 49.12 -60.19
C ALA A 400 -58.91 49.17 -61.48
N THR A 401 -59.40 48.02 -61.94
CA THR A 401 -60.30 47.92 -63.08
C THR A 401 -61.68 48.52 -62.76
N ALA A 402 -62.28 48.18 -61.61
CA ALA A 402 -63.57 48.71 -61.17
C ALA A 402 -63.55 50.24 -60.99
N THR A 403 -62.49 50.78 -60.39
CA THR A 403 -62.32 52.23 -60.22
C THR A 403 -62.07 52.95 -61.55
N THR A 404 -61.34 52.34 -62.50
CA THR A 404 -61.17 52.87 -63.86
C THR A 404 -62.50 52.88 -64.63
N LEU A 405 -63.27 51.78 -64.60
CA LEU A 405 -64.61 51.70 -65.18
C LEU A 405 -65.56 52.73 -64.56
N ARG A 406 -65.52 52.91 -63.23
CA ARG A 406 -66.33 53.91 -62.52
C ARG A 406 -66.05 55.32 -63.03
N VAL A 407 -64.78 55.72 -63.07
CA VAL A 407 -64.38 57.07 -63.54
C VAL A 407 -64.72 57.26 -65.03
N ALA A 408 -64.58 56.21 -65.86
CA ALA A 408 -65.00 56.25 -67.26
C ALA A 408 -66.51 56.52 -67.39
N ALA A 409 -67.35 55.72 -66.71
CA ALA A 409 -68.80 55.83 -66.78
C ALA A 409 -69.35 57.12 -66.11
N GLU A 410 -68.73 57.58 -65.02
CA GLU A 410 -68.98 58.91 -64.45
C GLU A 410 -68.69 60.03 -65.47
N SER A 411 -67.59 59.92 -66.22
CA SER A 411 -67.25 60.89 -67.27
C SER A 411 -68.21 60.84 -68.47
N GLU A 412 -68.75 59.66 -68.81
CA GLU A 412 -69.75 59.51 -69.87
C GLU A 412 -71.11 60.05 -69.44
N MET A 413 -71.56 59.80 -68.21
CA MET A 413 -72.76 60.44 -67.65
C MET A 413 -72.62 61.97 -67.64
N ALA A 414 -71.46 62.50 -67.22
CA ALA A 414 -71.21 63.95 -67.23
C ALA A 414 -71.24 64.54 -68.67
N ARG A 415 -70.68 63.83 -69.67
CA ARG A 415 -70.79 64.22 -71.09
C ARG A 415 -72.23 64.18 -71.59
N ALA A 416 -73.01 63.14 -71.23
CA ALA A 416 -74.41 63.01 -71.61
C ALA A 416 -75.25 64.15 -71.02
N GLN A 417 -75.12 64.41 -69.72
CA GLN A 417 -75.79 65.52 -69.03
C GLN A 417 -75.41 66.89 -69.61
N ALA A 418 -74.13 67.12 -69.93
CA ALA A 418 -73.71 68.34 -70.61
C ALA A 418 -74.30 68.47 -72.04
N GLY A 419 -74.42 67.34 -72.76
CA GLY A 419 -75.08 67.25 -74.06
C GLY A 419 -76.57 67.55 -73.99
N GLU A 420 -77.27 67.00 -73.00
CA GLU A 420 -78.69 67.24 -72.70
C GLU A 420 -78.95 68.69 -72.29
N LEU A 421 -78.17 69.25 -71.37
CA LEU A 421 -78.25 70.66 -70.98
C LEU A 421 -77.97 71.58 -72.17
N GLY A 422 -76.99 71.24 -73.02
CA GLY A 422 -76.74 71.95 -74.28
C GLY A 422 -77.90 71.84 -75.28
N ALA A 423 -78.56 70.68 -75.36
CA ALA A 423 -79.72 70.47 -76.22
C ALA A 423 -80.97 71.21 -75.69
N ALA A 424 -81.22 71.18 -74.38
CA ALA A 424 -82.27 71.93 -73.71
C ALA A 424 -82.07 73.44 -73.84
N SER A 425 -80.82 73.93 -73.71
CA SER A 425 -80.46 75.32 -73.93
C SER A 425 -80.73 75.77 -75.37
N ARG A 426 -80.30 75.00 -76.38
CA ARG A 426 -80.66 75.24 -77.79
C ARG A 426 -82.18 75.21 -78.01
N ALA A 427 -82.88 74.23 -77.43
CA ALA A 427 -84.33 74.09 -77.51
C ALA A 427 -85.13 75.15 -76.70
N ALA A 428 -84.46 75.93 -75.84
CA ALA A 428 -85.02 77.13 -75.22
C ALA A 428 -84.76 78.37 -76.09
N GLN A 429 -83.57 78.49 -76.68
CA GLN A 429 -83.23 79.55 -77.65
C GLN A 429 -84.17 79.51 -78.88
N TYR A 430 -84.41 78.31 -79.46
CA TYR A 430 -85.40 78.09 -80.53
C TYR A 430 -86.89 78.29 -80.11
N ARG A 431 -87.16 78.67 -78.86
CA ARG A 431 -88.50 79.06 -78.37
C ARG A 431 -88.56 80.51 -77.87
N ALA A 432 -87.48 81.26 -78.01
CA ALA A 432 -87.33 82.64 -77.51
C ALA A 432 -86.98 83.66 -78.60
N GLY A 433 -86.94 83.22 -79.87
CA GLY A 433 -86.87 84.04 -81.07
C GLY A 433 -87.83 83.49 -82.13
#